data_AF-A0A2A4TNP0-F1
#
_entry.id   AF-A0A2A4TNP0-F1
#
_cell.length_a   1.000
_cell.length_b   1.000
_cell.length_c   1.000
_cell.angle_alpha   90.00
_cell.angle_beta   90.00
_cell.angle_gamma   90.00
#
_symmetry.space_group_name_H-M   'P 1'
#
loop_
_entity.id
_entity.type
_entity.pdbx_description
1 polymer ?
#
loop_
_entity_poly.entity_id
_entity_poly.type
_entity_poly.pdbx_seq_one_letter_code
_entity_poly.pdbx_strand_id
1 'polypeptide(L)'
;MKKFNLTITTDLQEESQVQHLAQQLAAILQSNCTFDLVKNQEIQINGTFLKDFDSISQAAELTDRICTPWTMTFLREDNEIELEFSLNTDVVFRESSFNTIQKAAFKTTS
;
A
#
# COMPACT_ATOMS: atom_id res chain seq x y z
N MET A 1 8.26 -11.72 -13.52
CA MET A 1 8.25 -10.52 -12.63
C MET A 1 6.91 -9.82 -12.73
N LYS A 2 6.05 -10.02 -11.72
CA LYS A 2 4.75 -9.37 -11.64
C LYS A 2 4.89 -7.90 -11.24
N LYS A 3 3.97 -7.07 -11.72
CA LYS A 3 3.85 -5.66 -11.31
C LYS A 3 2.78 -5.52 -10.25
N PHE A 4 2.89 -4.49 -9.44
CA PHE A 4 1.85 -4.09 -8.51
C PHE A 4 1.64 -2.59 -8.55
N ASN A 5 0.46 -2.22 -8.10
CA ASN A 5 0.04 -0.87 -7.86
C ASN A 5 -0.55 -0.81 -6.45
N LEU A 6 -0.05 0.10 -5.63
CA LEU A 6 -0.55 0.38 -4.30
C LEU A 6 -1.03 1.83 -4.27
N THR A 7 -2.33 2.01 -4.15
CA THR A 7 -2.95 3.33 -3.98
C THR A 7 -3.22 3.55 -2.50
N ILE A 8 -2.87 4.70 -1.98
CA ILE A 8 -3.00 5.04 -0.55
C ILE A 8 -3.68 6.39 -0.43
N THR A 9 -4.73 6.45 0.38
CA THR A 9 -5.35 7.70 0.80
C THR A 9 -4.88 8.03 2.21
N THR A 10 -4.30 9.20 2.39
CA THR A 10 -3.83 9.72 3.68
C THR A 10 -4.58 11.00 4.08
N ASP A 11 -4.52 11.41 5.36
CA ASP A 11 -5.02 12.69 5.88
C ASP A 11 -3.95 13.82 5.87
N LEU A 12 -2.73 13.49 5.42
CA LEU A 12 -1.60 14.40 5.30
C LEU A 12 -1.91 15.55 4.33
N GLN A 13 -1.76 16.77 4.81
CA GLN A 13 -2.05 17.99 4.04
C GLN A 13 -0.80 18.55 3.32
N GLU A 14 0.40 18.27 3.85
CA GLU A 14 1.65 18.78 3.29
C GLU A 14 2.28 17.76 2.33
N GLU A 15 2.61 18.22 1.13
CA GLU A 15 3.23 17.39 0.09
C GLU A 15 4.54 16.73 0.56
N SER A 16 5.34 17.43 1.37
CA SER A 16 6.59 16.92 1.94
C SER A 16 6.36 15.69 2.84
N GLN A 17 5.29 15.70 3.62
CA GLN A 17 4.92 14.58 4.50
C GLN A 17 4.41 13.40 3.67
N VAL A 18 3.60 13.68 2.64
CA VAL A 18 3.10 12.66 1.70
C VAL A 18 4.26 11.98 0.96
N GLN A 19 5.25 12.75 0.50
CA GLN A 19 6.46 12.22 -0.12
C GLN A 19 7.29 11.37 0.85
N HIS A 20 7.43 11.81 2.10
CA HIS A 20 8.15 11.04 3.13
C HIS A 20 7.46 9.70 3.40
N LEU A 21 6.14 9.70 3.54
CA LEU A 21 5.32 8.51 3.69
C LEU A 21 5.51 7.55 2.50
N ALA A 22 5.43 8.05 1.27
CA ALA A 22 5.64 7.26 0.06
C ALA A 22 7.01 6.58 0.01
N GLN A 23 8.07 7.29 0.42
CA GLN A 23 9.42 6.74 0.49
C GLN A 23 9.56 5.63 1.55
N GLN A 24 8.96 5.82 2.73
CA GLN A 24 8.97 4.80 3.78
C GLN A 24 8.27 3.52 3.30
N LEU A 25 7.12 3.66 2.66
CA LEU A 25 6.36 2.54 2.09
C LEU A 25 7.15 1.81 1.01
N ALA A 26 7.75 2.55 0.06
CA ALA A 26 8.60 1.97 -0.97
C ALA A 26 9.78 1.18 -0.39
N ALA A 27 10.39 1.67 0.69
CA ALA A 27 11.48 0.97 1.38
C ALA A 27 11.01 -0.34 2.05
N ILE A 28 9.83 -0.33 2.70
CA ILE A 28 9.24 -1.52 3.33
C ILE A 28 8.88 -2.57 2.28
N LEU A 29 8.41 -2.13 1.11
CA LEU A 29 7.96 -3.02 0.04
C LEU A 29 9.09 -3.82 -0.63
N GLN A 30 10.37 -3.58 -0.29
CA GLN A 30 11.55 -4.31 -0.78
C GLN A 30 11.50 -4.60 -2.29
N SER A 31 11.07 -3.62 -3.07
CA SER A 31 10.84 -3.74 -4.52
C SER A 31 11.29 -2.49 -5.24
N ASN A 32 11.51 -2.61 -6.56
CA ASN A 32 11.78 -1.44 -7.39
C ASN A 32 10.47 -0.68 -7.57
N CYS A 33 10.29 0.37 -6.76
CA CYS A 33 9.09 1.20 -6.76
C CYS A 33 9.36 2.58 -7.37
N THR A 34 8.36 3.11 -8.05
CA THR A 34 8.20 4.54 -8.31
C THR A 34 6.90 4.99 -7.66
N PHE A 35 6.80 6.26 -7.30
CA PHE A 35 5.56 6.80 -6.76
C PHE A 35 5.17 8.09 -7.48
N ASP A 36 3.86 8.27 -7.61
CA ASP A 36 3.23 9.43 -8.20
C ASP A 36 2.18 9.99 -7.23
N LEU A 37 2.08 11.31 -7.16
CA LEU A 37 1.03 11.99 -6.40
C LEU A 37 -0.14 12.28 -7.36
N VAL A 38 -1.27 11.59 -7.15
CA VAL A 38 -2.35 11.55 -8.15
C VAL A 38 -3.30 12.74 -8.00
N LYS A 39 -3.67 13.11 -6.76
CA LYS A 39 -4.36 14.34 -6.26
C LYS A 39 -5.00 14.04 -4.89
N ASN A 40 -5.42 15.06 -4.14
CA ASN A 40 -6.20 14.90 -2.89
C ASN A 40 -5.66 13.86 -1.91
N GLN A 41 -4.36 13.95 -1.55
CA GLN A 41 -3.77 13.08 -0.51
C GLN A 41 -3.78 11.59 -0.91
N GLU A 42 -3.88 11.33 -2.22
CA GLU A 42 -3.73 10.01 -2.80
C GLU A 42 -2.32 9.82 -3.36
N ILE A 43 -1.65 8.78 -2.87
CA ILE A 43 -0.33 8.33 -3.30
C ILE A 43 -0.52 7.07 -4.12
N GLN A 44 0.07 7.03 -5.31
CA GLN A 44 0.13 5.83 -6.11
C GLN A 44 1.57 5.32 -6.15
N ILE A 45 1.81 4.14 -5.61
CA ILE A 45 3.11 3.45 -5.63
C ILE A 45 3.02 2.33 -6.66
N ASN A 46 3.81 2.45 -7.73
CA ASN A 46 3.93 1.44 -8.78
C ASN A 46 5.22 0.68 -8.57
N GLY A 47 5.17 -0.65 -8.51
CA GLY A 47 6.38 -1.44 -8.27
C GLY A 47 6.43 -2.74 -9.04
N THR A 48 7.61 -3.32 -9.11
CA THR A 48 7.84 -4.67 -9.67
C THR A 48 8.46 -5.54 -8.60
N PHE A 49 7.87 -6.73 -8.38
CA PHE A 49 8.42 -7.69 -7.43
C PHE A 49 9.78 -8.21 -7.91
N LEU A 50 10.76 -8.25 -7.00
CA LEU A 50 12.12 -8.70 -7.32
C LEU A 50 12.24 -10.20 -7.61
N LYS A 51 11.18 -10.99 -7.36
CA LYS A 51 11.13 -12.45 -7.53
C LYS A 51 9.72 -12.89 -7.94
N ASP A 52 9.61 -14.00 -8.66
CA ASP A 52 8.32 -14.62 -8.99
C ASP A 52 7.77 -15.36 -7.77
N PHE A 53 6.70 -14.82 -7.18
CA PHE A 53 6.06 -15.36 -5.98
C PHE A 53 4.53 -15.30 -6.10
N ASP A 54 3.84 -16.16 -5.36
CA ASP A 54 2.38 -16.18 -5.30
C ASP A 54 1.85 -14.89 -4.67
N SER A 55 1.05 -14.17 -5.45
CA SER A 55 0.72 -12.76 -5.25
C SER A 55 -0.15 -12.47 -4.02
N ILE A 56 -0.91 -13.45 -3.52
CA ILE A 56 -1.83 -13.26 -2.39
C ILE A 56 -1.07 -13.24 -1.05
N SER A 57 -0.25 -14.26 -0.80
CA SER A 57 0.50 -14.37 0.46
C SER A 57 1.48 -13.22 0.63
N GLN A 58 2.07 -12.75 -0.46
CA GLN A 58 2.98 -11.59 -0.41
C GLN A 58 2.25 -10.26 -0.29
N ALA A 59 1.12 -10.07 -0.95
CA ALA A 59 0.34 -8.87 -0.73
C ALA A 59 -0.15 -8.82 0.73
N ALA A 60 -0.59 -9.93 1.30
CA ALA A 60 -0.90 -10.05 2.73
C ALA A 60 0.32 -9.83 3.65
N GLU A 61 1.49 -10.37 3.30
CA GLU A 61 2.73 -10.20 4.09
C GLU A 61 3.27 -8.76 4.02
N LEU A 62 3.25 -8.14 2.83
CA LEU A 62 3.61 -6.73 2.64
C LEU A 62 2.63 -5.83 3.38
N THR A 63 1.36 -6.22 3.41
CA THR A 63 0.35 -5.53 4.22
C THR A 63 0.64 -5.68 5.70
N ASP A 64 0.90 -6.89 6.21
CA ASP A 64 1.24 -7.11 7.63
C ASP A 64 2.48 -6.28 8.05
N ARG A 65 3.45 -6.14 7.14
CA ARG A 65 4.64 -5.31 7.32
C ARG A 65 4.36 -3.80 7.34
N ILE A 66 3.31 -3.33 6.68
CA ILE A 66 2.92 -1.91 6.65
C ILE A 66 1.87 -1.62 7.76
N CYS A 67 1.06 -2.60 8.16
CA CYS A 67 -0.26 -2.37 8.73
C CYS A 67 -0.74 -3.45 9.73
N THR A 68 -0.73 -3.15 11.03
CA THR A 68 -1.64 -3.76 12.03
C THR A 68 -2.50 -2.61 12.56
N PRO A 69 -3.65 -2.28 11.92
CA PRO A 69 -4.93 -2.94 12.26
C PRO A 69 -6.06 -2.75 11.21
N TRP A 70 -5.94 -3.40 10.06
CA TRP A 70 -6.85 -3.12 8.95
C TRP A 70 -7.82 -4.27 8.72
N THR A 71 -9.04 -3.95 8.29
CA THR A 71 -9.95 -4.95 7.73
C THR A 71 -9.52 -5.20 6.28
N MET A 72 -9.14 -6.44 5.96
CA MET A 72 -8.71 -6.84 4.62
C MET A 72 -9.90 -7.41 3.84
N THR A 73 -10.21 -6.81 2.69
CA THR A 73 -11.17 -7.37 1.73
C THR A 73 -10.43 -7.85 0.49
N PHE A 74 -10.70 -9.09 0.07
CA PHE A 74 -10.08 -9.70 -1.10
C PHE A 74 -11.09 -9.78 -2.25
N LEU A 75 -10.77 -9.14 -3.36
CA LEU A 75 -11.51 -9.25 -4.62
C LEU A 75 -10.61 -9.90 -5.68
N ARG A 76 -11.16 -10.89 -6.38
CA ARG A 76 -10.49 -11.62 -7.45
C ARG A 76 -11.30 -11.45 -8.73
N GLU A 77 -11.10 -10.31 -9.38
CA GLU A 77 -11.64 -10.04 -10.71
C GLU A 77 -10.47 -10.05 -11.73
N ASP A 78 -10.69 -10.63 -12.91
CA ASP A 78 -9.77 -10.57 -14.07
C ASP A 78 -8.28 -10.96 -13.84
N ASN A 79 -8.01 -12.03 -13.07
CA ASN A 79 -6.64 -12.46 -12.69
C ASN A 79 -5.84 -11.39 -11.91
N GLU A 80 -6.51 -10.35 -11.46
CA GLU A 80 -5.97 -9.32 -10.60
C GLU A 80 -6.44 -9.61 -9.16
N ILE A 81 -5.58 -9.28 -8.20
CA ILE A 81 -5.89 -9.38 -6.78
C ILE A 81 -5.96 -7.96 -6.29
N GLU A 82 -7.14 -7.56 -5.84
CA GLU A 82 -7.34 -6.30 -5.14
C GLU A 82 -7.50 -6.58 -3.65
N LEU A 83 -6.66 -5.90 -2.86
CA LEU A 83 -6.80 -5.86 -1.42
C LEU A 83 -7.11 -4.43 -1.01
N GLU A 84 -8.34 -4.20 -0.54
CA GLU A 84 -8.69 -2.96 0.13
C GLU A 84 -8.44 -3.14 1.62
N PHE A 85 -7.75 -2.17 2.17
CA PHE A 85 -7.54 -1.99 3.58
C PHE A 85 -8.26 -0.68 3.95
N SER A 86 -9.04 -0.70 5.03
CA SER A 86 -9.38 0.54 5.78
C SER A 86 -8.91 0.47 7.24
N LEU A 87 -8.41 1.60 7.77
CA LEU A 87 -8.05 1.72 9.18
C LEU A 87 -9.27 1.49 10.04
N ASN A 88 -9.19 0.56 11.01
CA ASN A 88 -10.21 0.49 12.05
C ASN A 88 -9.97 1.66 13.02
N THR A 89 -10.98 2.51 13.21
CA THR A 89 -10.90 3.76 13.99
C THR A 89 -10.46 3.57 15.44
N ASP A 90 -10.53 2.35 15.97
CA ASP A 90 -10.16 2.02 17.34
C ASP A 90 -8.70 1.58 17.50
N VAL A 91 -7.87 1.64 16.45
CA VAL A 91 -6.53 1.06 16.50
C VAL A 91 -5.47 1.94 15.84
N VAL A 92 -4.31 2.01 16.50
CA VAL A 92 -3.15 2.84 16.14
C VAL A 92 -2.03 1.93 15.65
N PHE A 93 -1.33 2.35 14.61
CA PHE A 93 -0.16 1.64 14.10
C PHE A 93 1.02 1.72 15.07
N ARG A 94 1.95 0.76 14.97
CA ARG A 94 3.22 0.80 15.72
C ARG A 94 4.13 1.94 15.30
N GLU A 95 4.11 2.30 14.02
CA GLU A 95 4.85 3.42 13.42
C GLU A 95 3.90 4.59 13.24
N SER A 96 4.18 5.72 13.87
CA SER A 96 3.25 6.85 13.93
C SER A 96 3.02 7.53 12.58
N SER A 97 3.94 7.40 11.63
CA SER A 97 3.79 7.97 10.28
C SER A 97 2.67 7.30 9.48
N PHE A 98 2.36 6.03 9.76
CA PHE A 98 1.30 5.29 9.07
C PHE A 98 -0.11 5.54 9.63
N ASN A 99 -0.23 6.13 10.83
CA ASN A 99 -1.52 6.54 11.41
C ASN A 99 -2.31 7.53 10.54
N THR A 100 -1.61 8.17 9.62
CA THR A 100 -2.18 9.13 8.68
C THR A 100 -2.89 8.45 7.51
N ILE A 101 -2.69 7.14 7.32
CA ILE A 101 -3.29 6.40 6.23
C ILE A 101 -4.73 6.01 6.58
N GLN A 102 -5.67 6.42 5.73
CA GLN A 102 -7.10 6.14 5.86
C GLN A 102 -7.49 4.88 5.09
N LYS A 103 -6.98 4.75 3.88
CA LYS A 103 -7.27 3.64 2.96
C LYS A 103 -6.04 3.23 2.18
N ALA A 104 -5.98 1.96 1.81
CA ALA A 104 -4.98 1.45 0.88
C ALA A 104 -5.63 0.40 -0.02
N ALA A 105 -5.33 0.45 -1.30
CA ALA A 105 -5.79 -0.50 -2.31
C ALA A 105 -4.56 -1.08 -3.01
N PHE A 106 -4.36 -2.39 -2.90
CA PHE A 106 -3.24 -3.09 -3.52
C PHE A 106 -3.73 -3.93 -4.68
N LYS A 107 -3.19 -3.70 -5.87
CA LYS A 107 -3.54 -4.38 -7.10
C LYS A 107 -2.32 -5.05 -7.72
N THR A 108 -2.35 -6.36 -7.93
CA THR A 108 -1.32 -7.05 -8.73
C THR A 108 -1.75 -7.21 -10.17
N THR A 109 -0.87 -6.90 -11.11
CA THR A 109 -1.09 -7.10 -12.55
C THR A 109 -0.11 -8.13 -13.11
N SER A 110 -0.57 -8.87 -14.13
CA SER A 110 0.17 -9.96 -14.78
C SER A 110 1.31 -9.46 -15.65
#